data_AF-A0A443QA22-F1
#
_entry.id   AF-A0A443QA22-F1
#
_cell.length_a   1.000
_cell.length_b   1.000
_cell.length_c   1.000
_cell.angle_alpha   90.00
_cell.angle_beta   90.00
_cell.angle_gamma   90.00
#
_symmetry.space_group_name_H-M   'P 1'
#
loop_
_entity.id
_entity.type
_entity.pdbx_description
1 polymer ?
#
loop_
_entity_poly.entity_id
_entity_poly.type
_entity_poly.pdbx_seq_one_letter_code
_entity_poly.pdbx_strand_id
1 'polypeptide(L)'
;TIFNNSFYYNYDGMNKIIKYDLISRDSNDMVVPFAAHKPDEKFLYTTENNYMDIEADENGLWVIYTSNDTSNTLVLKFDPNTLLYENFWNISFDHQLLGEMFIICGVLYGVENVTTTNTKIKFAFDLYTEAALEDVSIDFTNPFQNNKFIAYNAKYQKIYTLDDRNAIEYPIRMKDSATQAATEEGGE
;
A
#
# COMPACT_ATOMS: atom_id res chain seq x y z
N THR A 1 10.04 0.88 -3.40
CA THR A 1 10.28 0.69 -1.96
C THR A 1 11.66 0.15 -1.66
N ILE A 2 12.29 0.61 -0.58
CA ILE A 2 13.61 0.13 -0.13
C ILE A 2 13.42 -0.77 1.09
N PHE A 3 13.93 -2.00 1.03
CA PHE A 3 13.82 -2.96 2.12
C PHE A 3 15.08 -3.83 2.16
N ASN A 4 15.70 -4.01 3.33
CA ASN A 4 16.94 -4.79 3.52
C ASN A 4 18.00 -4.56 2.43
N ASN A 5 18.38 -3.29 2.21
CA ASN A 5 19.38 -2.86 1.22
C ASN A 5 19.04 -3.16 -0.25
N SER A 6 17.82 -3.57 -0.54
CA SER A 6 17.34 -3.79 -1.90
C SER A 6 16.27 -2.75 -2.27
N PHE A 7 16.31 -2.30 -3.51
CA PHE A 7 15.27 -1.47 -4.10
C PHE A 7 14.30 -2.34 -4.90
N TYR A 8 13.03 -2.26 -4.54
CA TYR A 8 11.92 -2.96 -5.16
C TYR A 8 11.09 -1.98 -5.97
N TYR A 9 10.90 -2.26 -7.25
CA TYR A 9 10.14 -1.40 -8.16
C TYR A 9 9.46 -2.20 -9.26
N ASN A 10 8.35 -1.67 -9.79
CA ASN A 10 7.70 -2.22 -10.96
C ASN A 10 8.57 -2.02 -12.21
N TYR A 11 8.81 -3.08 -12.98
CA TYR A 11 9.46 -2.96 -14.28
C TYR A 11 8.51 -2.29 -15.27
N ASP A 12 8.97 -1.22 -15.93
CA ASP A 12 8.12 -0.39 -16.80
C ASP A 12 7.33 -1.24 -17.81
N GLY A 13 6.00 -1.11 -17.72
CA GLY A 13 5.07 -1.74 -18.63
C GLY A 13 4.89 -3.25 -18.47
N MET A 14 5.45 -3.85 -17.42
CA MET A 14 5.41 -5.30 -17.20
C MET A 14 4.76 -5.63 -15.87
N ASN A 15 4.17 -6.82 -15.78
CA ASN A 15 3.65 -7.39 -14.53
C ASN A 15 4.78 -7.99 -13.66
N LYS A 16 5.88 -7.24 -13.50
CA LYS A 16 7.08 -7.71 -12.77
C LYS A 16 7.52 -6.72 -11.72
N ILE A 17 8.00 -7.25 -10.60
CA ILE A 17 8.77 -6.50 -9.61
C ILE A 17 10.23 -6.87 -9.76
N ILE A 18 11.10 -5.88 -9.82
CA ILE A 18 12.55 -6.04 -9.77
C ILE A 18 13.01 -5.80 -8.35
N LYS A 19 13.84 -6.71 -7.84
CA LYS A 19 14.68 -6.52 -6.67
C LYS A 19 16.08 -6.18 -7.13
N TYR A 20 16.54 -4.97 -6.86
CA TYR A 20 17.89 -4.50 -7.14
C TYR A 20 18.68 -4.33 -5.84
N ASP A 21 19.73 -5.13 -5.64
CA ASP A 21 20.60 -5.03 -4.46
C ASP A 21 21.49 -3.79 -4.57
N LEU A 22 21.41 -2.87 -3.60
CA LEU A 22 22.11 -1.59 -3.66
C LEU A 22 23.63 -1.71 -3.41
N ILE A 23 24.08 -2.84 -2.88
CA ILE A 23 25.49 -3.10 -2.55
C ILE A 23 26.15 -3.90 -3.68
N SER A 24 25.62 -5.08 -4.00
CA SER A 24 26.19 -5.94 -5.04
C SER A 24 25.87 -5.45 -6.45
N ARG A 25 24.80 -4.66 -6.61
CA ARG A 25 24.25 -4.18 -7.89
C ARG A 25 23.63 -5.27 -8.75
N ASP A 26 23.34 -6.43 -8.16
CA ASP A 26 22.65 -7.52 -8.84
C ASP A 26 21.13 -7.29 -8.84
N SER A 27 20.47 -7.82 -9.86
CA SER A 27 19.01 -7.76 -10.00
C SER A 27 18.40 -9.15 -10.09
N ASN A 28 17.30 -9.36 -9.39
CA ASN A 28 16.40 -10.50 -9.58
C ASN A 28 14.98 -9.98 -9.81
N ASP A 29 14.09 -10.81 -10.34
CA ASP A 29 12.71 -10.43 -10.61
C ASP A 29 11.70 -11.48 -10.17
N MET A 30 10.47 -11.02 -9.95
CA MET A 30 9.29 -11.88 -9.82
C MET A 30 8.16 -11.40 -10.71
N VAL A 31 7.36 -12.35 -11.19
CA VAL A 31 6.10 -12.07 -11.89
C VAL A 31 5.01 -11.90 -10.86
N VAL A 32 4.25 -10.81 -10.97
CA VAL A 32 3.05 -10.57 -10.17
C VAL A 32 1.85 -11.17 -10.93
N PRO A 33 1.23 -12.25 -10.42
CA PRO A 33 0.13 -12.90 -11.11
C PRO A 33 -1.07 -11.97 -11.24
N PHE A 34 -1.74 -12.02 -12.40
CA PHE A 34 -2.92 -11.24 -12.74
C PHE A 34 -2.72 -9.71 -12.82
N ALA A 35 -1.52 -9.18 -12.58
CA ALA A 35 -1.31 -7.75 -12.60
C ALA A 35 -1.51 -7.15 -14.00
N ALA A 36 -2.27 -6.05 -14.06
CA ALA A 36 -2.38 -5.21 -15.23
C ALA A 36 -1.01 -4.67 -15.63
N HIS A 37 -0.80 -4.54 -16.94
CA HIS A 37 0.44 -4.07 -17.54
C HIS A 37 0.18 -3.66 -18.99
N LYS A 38 1.17 -3.05 -19.66
CA LYS A 38 1.04 -2.64 -21.07
C LYS A 38 0.76 -3.88 -21.96
N PRO A 39 -0.06 -3.76 -23.01
CA PRO A 39 -0.61 -2.53 -23.57
C PRO A 39 -1.90 -2.03 -22.89
N ASP A 40 -2.42 -2.72 -21.89
CA ASP A 40 -3.66 -2.31 -21.22
C ASP A 40 -3.41 -1.07 -20.33
N GLU A 41 -4.23 -0.02 -20.48
CA GLU A 41 -4.10 1.25 -19.75
C GLU A 41 -4.88 1.23 -18.43
N LYS A 42 -4.79 0.12 -17.68
CA LYS A 42 -5.51 -0.05 -16.42
C LYS A 42 -4.59 0.21 -15.23
N PHE A 43 -4.57 1.46 -14.79
CA PHE A 43 -3.76 1.91 -13.65
C PHE A 43 -4.42 1.60 -12.30
N LEU A 44 -3.59 1.46 -11.27
CA LEU A 44 -4.03 1.22 -9.90
C LEU A 44 -4.79 2.43 -9.34
N TYR A 45 -4.29 3.64 -9.57
CA TYR A 45 -4.88 4.87 -9.06
C TYR A 45 -5.39 5.77 -10.19
N THR A 46 -6.31 6.67 -9.86
CA THR A 46 -6.83 7.71 -10.78
C THR A 46 -5.77 8.71 -11.24
N THR A 47 -4.59 8.73 -10.61
CA THR A 47 -3.47 9.56 -11.03
C THR A 47 -2.72 9.01 -12.24
N GLU A 48 -3.05 7.78 -12.69
CA GLU A 48 -2.57 7.13 -13.92
C GLU A 48 -1.04 6.98 -14.04
N ASN A 49 -0.34 6.91 -12.91
CA ASN A 49 1.13 6.80 -12.91
C ASN A 49 1.63 5.37 -12.69
N ASN A 50 0.86 4.53 -11.98
CA ASN A 50 1.37 3.27 -11.44
C ASN A 50 0.39 2.11 -11.73
N TYR A 51 0.90 0.97 -12.18
CA TYR A 51 0.14 -0.29 -12.29
C TYR A 51 0.09 -1.09 -10.99
N MET A 52 1.11 -0.88 -10.15
CA MET A 52 1.26 -1.54 -8.86
C MET A 52 2.07 -0.66 -7.92
N ASP A 53 1.89 -0.89 -6.64
CA ASP A 53 2.50 -0.14 -5.55
C ASP A 53 3.11 -1.11 -4.54
N ILE A 54 4.39 -0.97 -4.25
CA ILE A 54 5.13 -1.92 -3.41
C ILE A 54 5.23 -1.33 -2.01
N GLU A 55 4.67 -2.01 -1.02
CA GLU A 55 4.61 -1.54 0.36
C GLU A 55 5.49 -2.39 1.29
N ALA A 56 5.91 -1.79 2.40
CA ALA A 56 6.65 -2.46 3.45
C ALA A 56 6.09 -2.09 4.83
N ASP A 57 5.81 -3.10 5.65
CA ASP A 57 5.32 -2.91 7.02
C ASP A 57 6.07 -3.84 8.01
N GLU A 58 5.54 -4.00 9.20
CA GLU A 58 6.06 -4.91 10.24
C GLU A 58 6.09 -6.38 9.81
N ASN A 59 5.25 -6.77 8.84
CA ASN A 59 5.04 -8.14 8.41
C ASN A 59 5.85 -8.54 7.17
N GLY A 60 6.49 -7.58 6.50
CA GLY A 60 7.33 -7.82 5.33
C GLY A 60 6.96 -6.96 4.14
N LEU A 61 7.05 -7.54 2.95
CA LEU A 61 6.79 -6.86 1.69
C LEU A 61 5.45 -7.25 1.08
N TRP A 62 4.80 -6.25 0.51
CA TRP A 62 3.50 -6.35 -0.12
C TRP A 62 3.55 -5.66 -1.48
N VAL A 63 2.64 -6.04 -2.36
CA VAL A 63 2.31 -5.27 -3.56
C VAL A 63 0.80 -5.12 -3.64
N ILE A 64 0.35 -3.87 -3.79
CA ILE A 64 -1.02 -3.49 -4.10
C ILE A 64 -1.10 -3.29 -5.62
N TYR A 65 -2.09 -3.87 -6.28
CA TYR A 65 -2.19 -3.81 -7.74
C TYR A 65 -3.61 -4.05 -8.24
N THR A 66 -3.80 -3.87 -9.54
CA THR A 66 -5.07 -4.15 -10.22
C THR A 66 -4.88 -5.24 -11.29
N SER A 67 -5.97 -5.85 -11.73
CA SER A 67 -6.02 -6.83 -12.82
C SER A 67 -6.82 -6.30 -13.99
N ASN A 68 -6.47 -6.68 -15.22
CA ASN A 68 -7.26 -6.34 -16.40
C ASN A 68 -8.70 -6.88 -16.33
N ASP A 69 -8.91 -8.00 -15.62
CA ASP A 69 -10.18 -8.73 -15.63
C ASP A 69 -11.21 -8.23 -14.61
N THR A 70 -10.80 -7.45 -13.60
CA THR A 70 -11.68 -7.01 -12.49
C THR A 70 -11.37 -5.58 -12.04
N SER A 71 -12.33 -4.86 -11.47
CA SER A 71 -12.05 -3.57 -10.79
C SER A 71 -11.64 -3.76 -9.32
N ASN A 72 -11.43 -5.00 -8.89
CA ASN A 72 -11.09 -5.29 -7.49
C ASN A 72 -9.67 -4.82 -7.17
N THR A 73 -9.46 -4.51 -5.89
CA THR A 73 -8.13 -4.22 -5.36
C THR A 73 -7.44 -5.54 -5.03
N LEU A 74 -6.28 -5.78 -5.64
CA LEU A 74 -5.47 -6.97 -5.38
C LEU A 74 -4.30 -6.63 -4.47
N VAL A 75 -4.02 -7.52 -3.51
CA VAL A 75 -2.83 -7.43 -2.66
C VAL A 75 -2.11 -8.76 -2.68
N LEU A 76 -0.78 -8.74 -2.76
CA LEU A 76 0.05 -9.93 -2.67
C LEU A 76 1.18 -9.69 -1.69
N LYS A 77 1.41 -10.65 -0.78
CA LYS A 77 2.55 -10.68 0.12
C LYS A 77 3.64 -11.56 -0.50
N PHE A 78 4.90 -11.15 -0.42
CA PHE A 78 6.02 -11.93 -0.97
C PHE A 78 7.26 -11.91 -0.08
N ASP A 79 8.01 -13.00 -0.10
CA ASP A 79 9.24 -13.12 0.66
C ASP A 79 10.38 -12.35 -0.04
N PRO A 80 11.07 -11.42 0.66
CA PRO A 80 12.10 -10.57 0.07
C PRO A 80 13.37 -11.33 -0.37
N ASN A 81 13.58 -12.55 0.10
CA ASN A 81 14.81 -13.33 -0.16
C ASN A 81 14.64 -14.22 -1.38
N THR A 82 13.51 -14.92 -1.47
CA THR A 82 13.17 -15.89 -2.50
C THR A 82 12.38 -15.29 -3.65
N LEU A 83 11.72 -14.14 -3.42
CA LEU A 83 10.77 -13.50 -4.35
C LEU A 83 9.58 -14.40 -4.72
N LEU A 84 9.27 -15.38 -3.86
CA LEU A 84 8.05 -16.18 -3.97
C LEU A 84 6.90 -15.47 -3.26
N TYR A 85 5.72 -15.50 -3.85
CA TYR A 85 4.53 -15.00 -3.19
C TYR A 85 4.15 -15.94 -2.04
N GLU A 86 3.77 -15.36 -0.91
CA GLU A 86 3.36 -16.08 0.31
C GLU A 86 1.85 -16.24 0.34
N ASN A 87 1.12 -15.16 0.03
CA ASN A 87 -0.34 -15.13 0.01
C ASN A 87 -0.87 -14.02 -0.90
N PHE A 88 -2.14 -14.10 -1.28
CA PHE A 88 -2.80 -13.18 -2.20
C PHE A 88 -4.26 -12.93 -1.80
N TRP A 89 -4.70 -11.68 -1.92
CA TRP A 89 -6.04 -11.22 -1.60
C TRP A 89 -6.70 -10.54 -2.79
N ASN A 90 -7.93 -10.95 -3.08
CA ASN A 90 -8.80 -10.31 -4.06
C ASN A 90 -9.92 -9.58 -3.33
N ILE A 91 -9.70 -8.29 -3.05
CA ILE A 91 -10.60 -7.47 -2.24
C ILE A 91 -11.66 -6.86 -3.16
N SER A 92 -12.93 -7.15 -2.88
CA SER A 92 -14.08 -6.66 -3.65
C SER A 92 -14.38 -5.17 -3.40
N PHE A 93 -13.38 -4.33 -3.63
CA PHE A 93 -13.41 -2.88 -3.51
C PHE A 93 -12.76 -2.25 -4.74
N ASP A 94 -13.40 -1.23 -5.30
CA ASP A 94 -12.90 -0.55 -6.51
C ASP A 94 -11.73 0.39 -6.17
N HIS A 95 -10.54 0.01 -6.64
CA HIS A 95 -9.29 0.74 -6.40
C HIS A 95 -9.34 2.21 -6.88
N GLN A 96 -10.18 2.53 -7.88
CA GLN A 96 -10.32 3.90 -8.41
C GLN A 96 -11.13 4.85 -7.51
N LEU A 97 -11.76 4.33 -6.44
CA LEU A 97 -12.45 5.15 -5.43
C LEU A 97 -11.51 5.80 -4.40
N LEU A 98 -10.22 5.46 -4.48
CA LEU A 98 -9.15 5.94 -3.61
C LEU A 98 -8.05 6.62 -4.45
N GLY A 99 -7.40 7.61 -3.85
CA GLY A 99 -6.30 8.32 -4.49
C GLY A 99 -4.96 7.58 -4.36
N GLU A 100 -4.70 7.02 -3.18
CA GLU A 100 -3.49 6.25 -2.83
C GLU A 100 -3.84 5.23 -1.72
N MET A 101 -3.05 4.18 -1.57
CA MET A 101 -3.20 3.15 -0.54
C MET A 101 -1.85 2.81 0.09
N PHE A 102 -1.85 2.34 1.33
CA PHE A 102 -0.64 1.93 2.05
C PHE A 102 -0.97 0.83 3.08
N ILE A 103 0.03 0.10 3.58
CA ILE A 103 -0.17 -1.00 4.55
C ILE A 103 0.58 -0.71 5.86
N ILE A 104 -0.11 -0.92 6.99
CA ILE A 104 0.48 -0.87 8.35
C ILE A 104 -0.03 -2.09 9.11
N CYS A 105 0.86 -2.85 9.76
CA CYS A 105 0.49 -4.03 10.56
C CYS A 105 -0.44 -5.04 9.83
N GLY A 106 -0.32 -5.19 8.50
CA GLY A 106 -1.15 -6.09 7.70
C GLY A 106 -2.56 -5.55 7.40
N VAL A 107 -2.83 -4.29 7.70
CA VAL A 107 -4.08 -3.61 7.34
C VAL A 107 -3.82 -2.67 6.17
N LEU A 108 -4.56 -2.86 5.08
CA LEU A 108 -4.56 -1.98 3.91
C LEU A 108 -5.42 -0.75 4.19
N TYR A 109 -4.83 0.44 4.16
CA TYR A 109 -5.52 1.72 4.34
C TYR A 109 -5.64 2.46 3.01
N GLY A 110 -6.76 3.17 2.81
CA GLY A 110 -7.04 3.93 1.61
C GLY A 110 -7.29 5.41 1.86
N VAL A 111 -6.54 6.28 1.17
CA VAL A 111 -6.75 7.73 1.16
C VAL A 111 -7.78 8.11 0.10
N GLU A 112 -8.81 8.84 0.49
CA GLU A 112 -9.94 9.18 -0.38
C GLU A 112 -9.54 10.01 -1.59
N ASN A 113 -8.79 11.08 -1.36
CA ASN A 113 -8.49 12.06 -2.39
C ASN A 113 -7.08 12.61 -2.17
N VAL A 114 -6.32 12.67 -3.25
CA VAL A 114 -4.90 13.11 -3.26
C VAL A 114 -4.71 14.48 -3.89
N THR A 115 -5.76 15.03 -4.53
CA THR A 115 -5.76 16.35 -5.17
C THR A 115 -6.29 17.45 -4.25
N THR A 116 -7.03 17.12 -3.20
CA THR A 116 -7.51 18.09 -2.20
C THR A 116 -6.57 18.19 -1.00
N THR A 117 -6.50 19.39 -0.42
CA THR A 117 -5.66 19.64 0.77
C THR A 117 -6.18 18.92 2.00
N ASN A 118 -7.48 18.97 2.26
CA ASN A 118 -8.10 18.20 3.34
C ASN A 118 -8.80 16.98 2.70
N THR A 119 -8.55 15.82 3.28
CA THR A 119 -9.05 14.54 2.79
C THR A 119 -9.21 13.60 3.99
N LYS A 120 -9.49 12.32 3.73
CA LYS A 120 -9.65 11.32 4.77
C LYS A 120 -9.00 10.00 4.37
N ILE A 121 -8.50 9.26 5.35
CA ILE A 121 -8.38 7.81 5.23
C ILE A 121 -9.78 7.27 5.52
N LYS A 122 -10.42 6.70 4.49
CA LYS A 122 -11.84 6.29 4.53
C LYS A 122 -12.07 4.79 4.34
N PHE A 123 -10.98 4.05 4.15
CA PHE A 123 -11.00 2.63 3.89
C PHE A 123 -9.91 1.98 4.72
N ALA A 124 -10.25 0.88 5.38
CA ALA A 124 -9.27 -0.03 5.91
C ALA A 124 -9.75 -1.47 5.78
N PHE A 125 -8.85 -2.39 5.42
CA PHE A 125 -9.13 -3.81 5.26
C PHE A 125 -8.01 -4.62 5.90
N ASP A 126 -8.36 -5.45 6.87
CA ASP A 126 -7.42 -6.34 7.53
C ASP A 126 -7.17 -7.57 6.63
N LEU A 127 -5.92 -7.71 6.15
CA LEU A 127 -5.53 -8.76 5.22
C LEU A 127 -5.46 -10.13 5.92
N TYR A 128 -5.30 -10.18 7.23
CA TYR A 128 -5.23 -11.46 7.93
C TYR A 128 -6.61 -12.01 8.32
N THR A 129 -7.53 -11.13 8.70
CA THR A 129 -8.92 -11.52 9.00
C THR A 129 -9.83 -11.47 7.77
N GLU A 130 -9.34 -10.91 6.66
CA GLU A 130 -10.07 -10.72 5.41
C GLU A 130 -11.37 -9.92 5.60
N ALA A 131 -11.33 -8.93 6.49
CA ALA A 131 -12.48 -8.12 6.87
C ALA A 131 -12.21 -6.62 6.70
N ALA A 132 -13.20 -5.91 6.17
CA ALA A 132 -13.19 -4.45 6.20
C ALA A 132 -13.36 -3.96 7.64
N LEU A 133 -12.61 -2.94 8.04
CA LEU A 133 -12.83 -2.26 9.31
C LEU A 133 -13.99 -1.26 9.16
N GLU A 134 -14.94 -1.31 10.09
CA GLU A 134 -16.10 -0.42 10.09
C GLU A 134 -15.73 1.00 10.56
N ASP A 135 -16.50 1.99 10.09
CA ASP A 135 -16.44 3.40 10.52
C ASP A 135 -15.06 4.08 10.43
N VAL A 136 -14.23 3.66 9.47
CA VAL A 136 -12.92 4.30 9.21
C VAL A 136 -13.14 5.69 8.62
N SER A 137 -12.85 6.72 9.42
CA SER A 137 -12.84 8.11 8.98
C SER A 137 -11.79 8.89 9.75
N ILE A 138 -10.55 8.86 9.25
CA ILE A 138 -9.42 9.56 9.87
C ILE A 138 -9.10 10.78 9.00
N ASP A 139 -9.09 11.96 9.61
CA ASP A 139 -8.70 13.17 8.89
C ASP A 139 -7.24 13.07 8.43
N PHE A 140 -7.02 13.37 7.16
CA PHE A 140 -5.70 13.37 6.53
C PHE A 140 -5.55 14.64 5.70
N THR A 141 -4.33 15.14 5.57
CA THR A 141 -4.06 16.35 4.79
C THR A 141 -2.97 16.07 3.76
N ASN A 142 -3.15 16.64 2.57
CA ASN A 142 -2.09 16.77 1.57
C ASN A 142 -1.75 18.28 1.47
N PRO A 143 -0.87 18.83 2.33
CA PRO A 143 -0.64 20.27 2.43
C PRO A 143 -0.36 20.98 1.11
N PHE A 144 0.31 20.31 0.17
CA PHE A 144 0.64 20.85 -1.15
C PHE A 144 -0.20 20.26 -2.29
N GLN A 145 -1.21 19.45 -1.98
CA GLN A 145 -2.06 18.76 -2.95
C GLN A 145 -1.27 17.83 -3.89
N ASN A 146 -1.99 17.16 -4.79
CA ASN A 146 -1.44 16.27 -5.81
C ASN A 146 -0.40 15.29 -5.27
N ASN A 147 -0.75 14.63 -4.17
CA ASN A 147 0.05 13.57 -3.59
C ASN A 147 0.23 12.44 -4.61
N LYS A 148 1.48 12.02 -4.83
CA LYS A 148 1.88 11.03 -5.85
C LYS A 148 2.37 9.71 -5.26
N PHE A 149 2.51 9.66 -3.95
CA PHE A 149 3.18 8.56 -3.26
C PHE A 149 2.87 8.65 -1.77
N ILE A 150 2.43 7.54 -1.20
CA ILE A 150 2.29 7.37 0.24
C ILE A 150 2.93 6.04 0.60
N ALA A 151 3.87 6.03 1.53
CA ALA A 151 4.42 4.78 2.05
C ALA A 151 4.63 4.85 3.55
N TYR A 152 4.43 3.71 4.20
CA TYR A 152 4.72 3.54 5.61
C TYR A 152 6.16 3.06 5.83
N ASN A 153 6.75 3.47 6.95
CA ASN A 153 8.04 2.98 7.42
C ASN A 153 7.90 2.35 8.80
N ALA A 154 7.88 1.02 8.85
CA ALA A 154 7.73 0.26 10.10
C ALA A 154 8.84 0.50 11.12
N LYS A 155 10.08 0.82 10.68
CA LYS A 155 11.20 1.08 11.60
C LYS A 155 11.00 2.37 12.40
N TYR A 156 10.48 3.40 11.75
CA TYR A 156 10.27 4.71 12.39
C TYR A 156 8.84 4.96 12.80
N GLN A 157 7.91 4.09 12.40
CA GLN A 157 6.47 4.22 12.61
C GLN A 157 5.96 5.58 12.13
N LYS A 158 6.22 5.88 10.86
CA LYS A 158 5.81 7.13 10.20
C LYS A 158 5.36 6.87 8.78
N ILE A 159 4.48 7.73 8.30
CA ILE A 159 4.09 7.76 6.88
C ILE A 159 4.91 8.84 6.19
N TYR A 160 5.39 8.54 5.00
CA TYR A 160 6.08 9.46 4.11
C TYR A 160 5.25 9.69 2.86
N THR A 161 5.10 10.94 2.43
CA THR A 161 4.41 11.29 1.19
C THR A 161 5.21 12.21 0.29
N LEU A 162 4.80 12.28 -0.98
CA LEU A 162 5.31 13.24 -1.94
C LEU A 162 4.17 14.09 -2.52
N ASP A 163 3.99 15.29 -1.97
CA ASP A 163 2.94 16.23 -2.35
C ASP A 163 3.54 17.35 -3.20
N ASP A 164 3.22 17.38 -4.50
CA ASP A 164 3.74 18.38 -5.45
C ASP A 164 5.23 18.72 -5.23
N ARG A 165 6.09 17.69 -5.23
CA ARG A 165 7.56 17.76 -5.02
C ARG A 165 8.03 18.03 -3.59
N ASN A 166 7.13 18.13 -2.62
CA ASN A 166 7.46 18.25 -1.20
C ASN A 166 7.41 16.88 -0.55
N ALA A 167 8.53 16.44 0.04
CA ALA A 167 8.55 15.25 0.87
C ALA A 167 8.00 15.61 2.26
N ILE A 168 6.95 14.92 2.69
CA ILE A 168 6.29 15.16 3.97
C ILE A 168 6.36 13.92 4.83
N GLU A 169 6.50 14.13 6.13
CA GLU A 169 6.50 13.08 7.15
C GLU A 169 5.31 13.28 8.08
N TYR A 170 4.53 12.22 8.30
CA TYR A 170 3.38 12.21 9.21
C TYR A 170 3.67 11.28 10.39
N PRO A 171 3.63 11.79 11.64
CA PRO A 171 3.63 10.93 12.81
C PRO A 171 2.28 10.20 12.90
N ILE A 172 2.30 8.92 13.28
CA ILE A 172 1.08 8.13 13.48
C ILE A 172 0.94 7.74 14.95
N ARG A 173 -0.31 7.48 15.36
CA ARG A 173 -0.62 6.88 16.66
C ARG A 173 -1.47 5.65 16.43
N MET A 174 -0.91 4.48 16.71
CA MET A 174 -1.66 3.23 16.72
C MET A 174 -2.34 3.05 18.08
N LYS A 175 -3.50 2.41 18.11
CA LYS A 175 -4.10 1.93 19.36
C LYS A 175 -3.38 0.64 19.75
N ASP A 176 -2.97 0.53 21.01
CA ASP A 176 -2.40 -0.72 21.51
C ASP A 176 -3.49 -1.79 21.55
N SER A 177 -3.18 -3.01 21.10
CA SER A 177 -4.09 -4.17 21.17
C SER A 177 -4.56 -4.46 22.61
N ALA A 178 -3.79 -4.05 23.62
CA ALA A 178 -4.18 -4.16 25.04
C ALA A 178 -5.31 -3.19 25.44
N THR A 179 -5.49 -2.07 24.74
CA THR A 179 -6.53 -1.08 25.07
C THR A 179 -7.89 -1.47 24.50
N GLN A 180 -7.93 -2.23 23.40
CA GLN A 180 -9.17 -2.75 22.81
C GLN A 180 -9.88 -3.77 23.73
N ALA A 181 -9.13 -4.71 24.32
CA ALA A 181 -9.68 -5.69 25.25
C ALA A 181 -10.29 -5.04 26.52
N ALA A 182 -9.66 -3.97 27.04
CA ALA A 182 -10.14 -3.25 28.21
C ALA A 182 -11.43 -2.43 27.98
N THR A 183 -11.69 -2.01 26.73
CA THR A 183 -12.94 -1.33 26.37
C THR A 183 -14.11 -2.29 26.12
N GLU A 184 -13.84 -3.54 25.76
CA GLU A 184 -14.88 -4.55 25.54
C GLU A 184 -15.32 -5.24 26.86
N GLU A 185 -14.41 -5.41 27.84
CA GLU A 185 -14.74 -6.00 29.14
C GLU A 185 -15.40 -5.03 30.14
N GLY A 186 -15.39 -3.72 29.87
CA GLY A 186 -15.95 -2.69 30.77
C GLY A 186 -17.41 -2.30 30.49
N GLY A 187 -18.08 -3.01 29.58
CA GLY A 187 -19.40 -2.66 29.03
C GLY A 187 -20.52 -3.67 29.28
N GLU A 188 -20.48 -4.42 30.39
CA GLU A 188 -21.61 -5.23 30.89
C GLU A 188 -22.26 -4.62 32.16
#